data_AF-A0AA39LQR1-F1
#
_entry.id   AF-A0AA39LQR1-F1
#
_cell.length_a   1.000
_cell.length_b   1.000
_cell.length_c   1.000
_cell.angle_alpha   90.00
_cell.angle_beta   90.00
_cell.angle_gamma   90.00
#
_symmetry.space_group_name_H-M   'P 1'
#
loop_
_entity.id
_entity.type
_entity.pdbx_description
1 polymer ?
#
loop_
_entity_poly.entity_id
_entity_poly.type
_entity_poly.pdbx_seq_one_letter_code
_entity_poly.pdbx_strand_id
1 'polypeptide(L)'
;MPGEGGDIDYYYEDDSVTYEKYFRPYCTIASGVTIALLNVLSLQFHLRRCSKSARFGMLTTLLLTYLLCAVLNAVCEVVKVACERTSVLIELKEFDKLQAFLMVSPEMSYVAVSVTSFLMAADRVAVMAIPVKYSQRAISQKLALLATLVNQAIFTLFYTLVFTNANFFAVAKAARNVRYLFCATLLMEVVLYTIFLVQFRNFRKRLSKGAGTESSSQARDRDSSRIIRRSIPG
;
A
#
# COMPACT_ATOMS: atom_id res chain seq x y z
N MET A 1 4.86 -49.76 -35.47
CA MET A 1 4.17 -49.62 -34.17
C MET A 1 3.78 -48.17 -34.01
N PRO A 2 2.50 -47.81 -34.24
CA PRO A 2 1.97 -46.50 -33.89
C PRO A 2 1.72 -46.46 -32.38
N GLY A 3 2.24 -45.42 -31.72
CA GLY A 3 2.05 -45.20 -30.29
C GLY A 3 0.67 -44.63 -30.00
N GLU A 4 -0.13 -45.37 -29.25
CA GLU A 4 -1.31 -44.88 -28.56
C GLU A 4 -0.86 -43.95 -27.44
N GLY A 5 -1.10 -42.65 -27.62
CA GLY A 5 -0.76 -41.60 -26.67
C GLY A 5 -1.58 -40.36 -27.00
N GLY A 6 -2.90 -40.47 -26.89
CA GLY A 6 -3.84 -39.37 -27.02
C GLY A 6 -5.02 -39.63 -26.10
N ASP A 7 -5.58 -38.57 -25.53
CA ASP A 7 -6.82 -38.53 -24.73
C ASP A 7 -6.66 -38.46 -23.20
N ILE A 8 -5.84 -37.53 -22.69
CA ILE A 8 -5.93 -37.12 -21.26
C ILE A 8 -6.17 -35.60 -21.06
N ASP A 9 -6.01 -34.72 -22.06
CA ASP A 9 -5.96 -33.27 -21.80
C ASP A 9 -7.27 -32.48 -21.97
N TYR A 10 -8.42 -33.10 -22.24
CA TYR A 10 -9.66 -32.35 -22.54
C TYR A 10 -10.55 -31.98 -21.34
N TYR A 11 -10.27 -32.48 -20.13
CA TYR A 11 -11.15 -32.24 -18.97
C TYR A 11 -10.74 -31.07 -18.07
N TYR A 12 -9.55 -30.51 -18.22
CA TYR A 12 -9.08 -29.39 -17.37
C TYR A 12 -9.42 -28.00 -17.90
N GLU A 13 -9.86 -27.87 -19.14
CA GLU A 13 -10.07 -26.57 -19.79
C GLU A 13 -11.40 -25.90 -19.35
N ASP A 14 -12.46 -26.69 -19.11
CA ASP A 14 -13.82 -26.17 -18.88
C ASP A 14 -14.03 -25.57 -17.46
N ASP A 15 -13.38 -26.16 -16.45
CA ASP A 15 -13.43 -25.65 -15.07
C ASP A 15 -12.76 -24.27 -14.95
N SER A 16 -11.72 -24.02 -15.75
CA SER A 16 -10.98 -22.75 -15.73
C SER A 16 -11.81 -21.59 -16.25
N VAL A 17 -12.59 -21.81 -17.31
CA VAL A 17 -13.47 -20.82 -17.93
C VAL A 17 -14.63 -20.47 -17.00
N THR A 18 -15.23 -21.47 -16.37
CA THR A 18 -16.32 -21.28 -15.40
C THR A 18 -15.84 -20.48 -14.18
N TYR A 19 -14.67 -20.81 -13.64
CA TYR A 19 -14.07 -20.06 -12.54
C TYR A 19 -13.78 -18.60 -12.91
N GLU A 20 -13.17 -18.37 -14.08
CA GLU A 20 -12.75 -17.04 -14.49
C GLU A 20 -13.94 -16.13 -14.82
N LYS A 21 -15.01 -16.69 -15.40
CA LYS A 21 -16.20 -15.94 -15.79
C LYS A 21 -17.14 -15.65 -14.62
N TYR A 22 -17.38 -16.63 -13.76
CA TYR A 22 -18.36 -16.48 -12.69
C TYR A 22 -17.72 -16.12 -11.36
N PHE A 23 -16.70 -16.84 -10.89
CA PHE A 23 -16.20 -16.64 -9.53
C PHE A 23 -15.32 -15.39 -9.38
N ARG A 24 -14.35 -15.23 -10.29
CA ARG A 24 -13.32 -14.18 -10.22
C ARG A 24 -13.88 -12.74 -10.11
N PRO A 25 -14.83 -12.28 -10.96
CA PRO A 25 -15.30 -10.90 -10.89
C PRO A 25 -16.08 -10.63 -9.60
N TYR A 26 -16.98 -11.53 -9.18
CA TYR A 26 -17.76 -11.34 -7.94
C TYR A 26 -16.86 -11.36 -6.70
N CYS A 27 -15.87 -12.25 -6.65
CA CYS A 27 -14.89 -12.27 -5.56
C CYS A 27 -14.05 -10.97 -5.54
N THR A 28 -13.68 -10.44 -6.70
CA THR A 28 -12.93 -9.18 -6.80
C THR A 28 -13.78 -7.98 -6.36
N ILE A 29 -15.06 -7.93 -6.74
CA ILE A 29 -16.00 -6.90 -6.29
C ILE A 29 -16.18 -6.99 -4.76
N ALA A 30 -16.46 -8.18 -4.22
CA ALA A 30 -16.68 -8.38 -2.79
C ALA A 30 -15.45 -8.01 -1.95
N SER A 31 -14.25 -8.43 -2.38
CA SER A 31 -13.00 -8.06 -1.72
C SER A 31 -12.71 -6.57 -1.82
N GLY A 32 -12.94 -5.94 -2.99
CA GLY A 32 -12.82 -4.49 -3.17
C GLY A 32 -13.74 -3.69 -2.24
N VAL A 33 -15.01 -4.07 -2.14
CA VAL A 33 -15.98 -3.45 -1.21
C VAL A 33 -15.54 -3.64 0.24
N THR A 34 -15.09 -4.83 0.61
CA THR A 34 -14.60 -5.11 1.97
C THR A 34 -13.39 -4.24 2.32
N ILE A 35 -12.42 -4.14 1.42
CA ILE A 35 -11.24 -3.27 1.57
C ILE A 35 -11.66 -1.81 1.72
N ALA A 36 -12.59 -1.33 0.89
CA ALA A 36 -13.10 0.04 0.98
C ALA A 36 -13.74 0.31 2.35
N LEU A 37 -14.61 -0.57 2.83
CA LEU A 37 -15.26 -0.44 4.15
C LEU A 37 -14.23 -0.43 5.29
N LEU A 38 -13.26 -1.34 5.27
CA LEU A 38 -12.19 -1.39 6.28
C LEU A 38 -11.34 -0.10 6.28
N ASN A 39 -11.05 0.46 5.11
CA ASN A 39 -10.30 1.72 5.00
C ASN A 39 -11.13 2.92 5.49
N VAL A 40 -12.43 2.97 5.20
CA VAL A 40 -13.34 4.02 5.72
C VAL A 40 -13.38 3.98 7.25
N LEU A 41 -13.56 2.79 7.84
CA LEU A 41 -13.57 2.62 9.30
C LEU A 41 -12.23 3.01 9.92
N SER A 42 -11.13 2.58 9.32
CA SER A 42 -9.77 2.91 9.77
C SER A 42 -9.51 4.42 9.69
N LEU A 43 -9.94 5.06 8.61
CA LEU A 43 -9.83 6.50 8.42
C LEU A 43 -10.68 7.26 9.43
N GLN A 44 -11.92 6.82 9.68
CA GLN A 44 -12.79 7.43 10.68
C GLN A 44 -12.19 7.33 12.09
N PHE A 45 -11.66 6.17 12.47
CA PHE A 45 -10.98 5.98 13.74
C PHE A 45 -9.72 6.87 13.84
N HIS A 46 -8.93 6.93 12.77
CA HIS A 46 -7.73 7.76 12.69
C HIS A 46 -8.07 9.25 12.87
N LEU A 47 -9.06 9.76 12.15
CA LEU A 47 -9.49 11.17 12.23
C LEU A 47 -10.06 11.53 13.61
N ARG A 48 -10.75 10.60 14.27
CA ARG A 48 -11.25 10.79 15.65
C ARG A 48 -10.14 10.82 16.68
N ARG A 49 -9.12 9.96 16.55
CA ARG A 49 -8.05 9.81 17.54
C ARG A 49 -6.91 10.83 17.38
N CYS A 50 -6.62 11.26 16.15
CA CYS A 50 -5.44 12.09 15.88
C CYS A 50 -5.70 13.59 16.08
N SER A 51 -4.68 14.28 16.60
CA SER A 51 -4.64 15.74 16.73
C SER A 51 -4.69 16.41 15.36
N LYS A 52 -5.21 17.65 15.28
CA LYS A 52 -5.43 18.37 14.01
C LYS A 52 -4.19 18.39 13.10
N SER A 53 -2.99 18.50 13.68
CA SER A 53 -1.71 18.51 12.94
C SER A 53 -1.33 17.14 12.34
N ALA A 54 -1.68 16.04 13.02
CA ALA A 54 -1.32 14.69 12.58
C ALA A 54 -2.31 14.06 11.58
N ARG A 55 -3.51 14.67 11.40
CA ARG A 55 -4.60 14.11 10.57
C ARG A 55 -4.28 13.99 9.09
N PHE A 56 -3.35 14.79 8.56
CA PHE A 56 -3.01 14.82 7.13
C PHE A 56 -1.63 14.24 6.84
N GLY A 57 -1.19 13.28 7.65
CA GLY A 57 0.08 12.58 7.45
C GLY A 57 0.02 11.48 6.41
N MET A 58 1.16 10.81 6.23
CA MET A 58 1.35 9.74 5.25
C MET A 58 0.38 8.55 5.43
N LEU A 59 -0.01 8.24 6.67
CA LEU A 59 -0.99 7.18 6.97
C LEU A 59 -2.38 7.49 6.38
N THR A 60 -2.84 8.74 6.50
CA THR A 60 -4.11 9.18 5.93
C THR A 60 -4.09 9.07 4.42
N THR A 61 -2.99 9.52 3.78
CA THR A 61 -2.81 9.37 2.33
C THR A 61 -2.81 7.91 1.92
N LEU A 62 -2.16 7.02 2.67
CA LEU A 62 -2.20 5.59 2.37
C LEU A 62 -3.62 5.03 2.42
N LEU A 63 -4.36 5.27 3.50
CA LEU A 63 -5.74 4.80 3.65
C LEU A 63 -6.66 5.35 2.55
N LEU A 64 -6.46 6.63 2.18
CA LEU A 64 -7.21 7.26 1.11
C LEU A 64 -6.86 6.66 -0.27
N THR A 65 -5.58 6.42 -0.56
CA THR A 65 -5.16 5.74 -1.80
C THR A 65 -5.77 4.35 -1.90
N TYR A 66 -5.72 3.56 -0.82
CA TYR A 66 -6.36 2.23 -0.80
C TYR A 66 -7.88 2.32 -1.03
N LEU A 67 -8.55 3.28 -0.39
CA LEU A 67 -9.99 3.48 -0.57
C LEU A 67 -10.33 3.81 -2.04
N LEU A 68 -9.65 4.80 -2.63
CA LEU A 68 -9.90 5.22 -4.00
C LEU A 68 -9.60 4.10 -5.01
N CYS A 69 -8.48 3.38 -4.83
CA CYS A 69 -8.11 2.26 -5.68
C CYS A 69 -9.08 1.07 -5.55
N ALA A 70 -9.53 0.75 -4.35
CA ALA A 70 -10.49 -0.32 -4.11
C ALA A 70 -11.85 -0.01 -4.75
N VAL A 71 -12.33 1.23 -4.62
CA VAL A 71 -13.57 1.70 -5.28
C VAL A 71 -13.41 1.66 -6.80
N LEU A 72 -12.31 2.20 -7.34
CA LEU A 72 -12.04 2.19 -8.78
C LEU A 72 -12.04 0.76 -9.33
N ASN A 73 -11.34 -0.17 -8.67
CA ASN A 73 -11.27 -1.57 -9.11
C ASN A 73 -12.64 -2.25 -9.04
N ALA A 74 -13.40 -2.05 -7.96
CA ALA A 74 -14.75 -2.60 -7.84
C ALA A 74 -15.68 -2.06 -8.94
N VAL A 75 -15.64 -0.76 -9.22
CA VAL A 75 -16.42 -0.14 -10.30
C VAL A 75 -16.00 -0.71 -11.66
N CYS A 76 -14.70 -0.86 -11.93
CA CYS A 76 -14.22 -1.44 -13.18
C CYS A 76 -14.74 -2.87 -13.37
N GLU A 77 -14.71 -3.72 -12.33
CA GLU A 77 -15.24 -5.09 -12.42
C GLU A 77 -16.76 -5.11 -12.59
N VAL A 78 -17.51 -4.23 -11.91
CA VAL A 78 -18.96 -4.10 -12.13
C VAL A 78 -19.26 -3.71 -13.57
N VAL A 79 -18.52 -2.75 -14.14
CA VAL A 79 -18.67 -2.34 -15.53
C VAL A 79 -18.33 -3.48 -16.48
N LYS A 80 -17.25 -4.24 -16.25
CA LYS A 80 -16.92 -5.43 -17.05
C LYS A 80 -18.07 -6.45 -17.07
N VAL A 81 -18.62 -6.79 -15.90
CA VAL A 81 -19.75 -7.72 -15.80
C VAL A 81 -21.00 -7.20 -16.50
N ALA A 82 -21.28 -5.90 -16.40
CA ALA A 82 -22.42 -5.28 -17.09
C ALA A 82 -22.23 -5.24 -18.61
N CYS A 83 -21.02 -4.92 -19.08
CA CYS A 83 -20.65 -4.89 -20.48
C CYS A 83 -20.70 -6.29 -21.08
N GLU A 84 -20.17 -7.33 -20.45
CA GLU A 84 -20.19 -8.69 -21.00
C GLU A 84 -21.62 -9.19 -21.28
N ARG A 85 -22.58 -8.82 -20.43
CA ARG A 85 -24.01 -9.12 -20.67
C ARG A 85 -24.63 -8.36 -21.83
N THR A 86 -24.09 -7.20 -22.18
CA THR A 86 -24.62 -6.29 -23.23
C THR A 86 -23.83 -6.33 -24.54
N SER A 87 -22.64 -6.94 -24.55
CA SER A 87 -21.67 -6.95 -25.67
C SER A 87 -22.15 -7.71 -26.91
N VAL A 88 -23.30 -8.37 -26.87
CA VAL A 88 -23.90 -9.01 -28.06
C VAL A 88 -24.37 -7.97 -29.09
N LEU A 89 -24.45 -6.67 -28.75
CA LEU A 89 -25.12 -5.67 -29.59
C LEU A 89 -24.31 -4.46 -30.10
N ILE A 90 -23.06 -4.23 -29.67
CA ILE A 90 -22.43 -2.91 -29.91
C ILE A 90 -20.97 -3.03 -30.41
N GLU A 91 -20.80 -3.09 -31.73
CA GLU A 91 -19.51 -2.90 -32.44
C GLU A 91 -19.17 -1.40 -32.59
N LEU A 92 -18.81 -0.70 -31.51
CA LEU A 92 -18.31 0.68 -31.62
C LEU A 92 -16.88 0.81 -31.12
N LYS A 93 -16.08 1.59 -31.85
CA LYS A 93 -14.68 1.99 -31.55
C LYS A 93 -14.46 2.58 -30.14
N GLU A 94 -15.51 3.08 -29.49
CA GLU A 94 -15.46 3.53 -28.08
C GLU A 94 -15.35 2.36 -27.09
N PHE A 95 -15.74 1.15 -27.51
CA PHE A 95 -15.57 -0.09 -26.74
C PHE A 95 -14.09 -0.41 -26.53
N ASP A 96 -13.23 -0.18 -27.54
CA ASP A 96 -11.79 -0.45 -27.43
C ASP A 96 -11.12 0.42 -26.34
N LYS A 97 -11.48 1.70 -26.26
CA LYS A 97 -10.97 2.62 -25.24
C LYS A 97 -11.48 2.24 -23.85
N LEU A 98 -12.75 1.89 -23.74
CA LEU A 98 -13.34 1.42 -22.48
C LEU A 98 -12.67 0.12 -22.02
N GLN A 99 -12.47 -0.84 -22.92
CA GLN A 99 -11.79 -2.09 -22.62
C GLN A 99 -10.34 -1.86 -22.19
N ALA A 100 -9.61 -0.98 -22.88
CA ALA A 100 -8.26 -0.56 -22.50
C ALA A 100 -8.25 0.08 -21.10
N PHE A 101 -9.19 0.98 -20.81
CA PHE A 101 -9.36 1.59 -19.48
C PHE A 101 -9.62 0.54 -18.39
N LEU A 102 -10.56 -0.38 -18.62
CA LEU A 102 -10.94 -1.43 -17.68
C LEU A 102 -9.81 -2.45 -17.44
N MET A 103 -8.93 -2.65 -18.43
CA MET A 103 -7.76 -3.50 -18.31
C MET A 103 -6.63 -2.83 -17.52
N VAL A 104 -6.38 -1.54 -17.76
CA VAL A 104 -5.24 -0.82 -17.18
C VAL A 104 -5.53 -0.31 -15.77
N SER A 105 -6.76 0.06 -15.46
CA SER A 105 -7.11 0.68 -14.16
C SER A 105 -6.67 -0.15 -12.94
N PRO A 106 -6.85 -1.49 -12.91
CA PRO A 106 -6.34 -2.32 -11.81
C PRO A 106 -4.82 -2.29 -11.66
N GLU A 107 -4.07 -2.29 -12.77
CA GLU A 107 -2.61 -2.22 -12.76
C GLU A 107 -2.13 -0.88 -12.20
N MET A 108 -2.80 0.22 -12.58
CA MET A 108 -2.51 1.55 -12.05
C MET A 108 -2.78 1.66 -10.55
N SER A 109 -3.88 1.04 -10.08
CA SER A 109 -4.20 0.93 -8.66
C SER A 109 -3.08 0.24 -7.87
N TYR A 110 -2.49 -0.85 -8.39
CA TYR A 110 -1.38 -1.54 -7.72
C TYR A 110 -0.14 -0.65 -7.59
N VAL A 111 0.17 0.12 -8.64
CA VAL A 111 1.33 1.03 -8.64
C VAL A 111 1.11 2.19 -7.69
N ALA A 112 -0.07 2.81 -7.71
CA ALA A 112 -0.39 3.91 -6.82
C ALA A 112 -0.30 3.47 -5.35
N VAL A 113 -0.84 2.30 -5.03
CA VAL A 113 -0.72 1.69 -3.69
C VAL A 113 0.74 1.43 -3.35
N SER A 114 1.53 0.80 -4.22
CA SER A 114 2.93 0.48 -3.94
C SER A 114 3.81 1.73 -3.75
N VAL A 115 3.66 2.76 -4.58
CA VAL A 115 4.37 4.03 -4.41
C VAL A 115 4.03 4.66 -3.06
N THR A 116 2.75 4.63 -2.69
CA THR A 116 2.28 5.19 -1.41
C THR A 116 2.81 4.38 -0.22
N SER A 117 2.80 3.05 -0.29
CA SER A 117 3.34 2.17 0.75
C SER A 117 4.85 2.34 0.91
N PHE A 118 5.59 2.45 -0.20
CA PHE A 118 7.02 2.77 -0.21
C PHE A 118 7.31 4.10 0.51
N LEU A 119 6.57 5.17 0.20
CA LEU A 119 6.74 6.46 0.86
C LEU A 119 6.34 6.41 2.35
N MET A 120 5.39 5.56 2.73
CA MET A 120 5.09 5.29 4.13
C MET A 120 6.21 4.54 4.84
N ALA A 121 6.85 3.56 4.21
CA ALA A 121 8.02 2.90 4.76
C ALA A 121 9.17 3.90 4.98
N ALA A 122 9.38 4.80 4.00
CA ALA A 122 10.36 5.89 4.11
C ALA A 122 10.03 6.85 5.26
N ASP A 123 8.76 7.24 5.44
CA ASP A 123 8.27 8.04 6.58
C ASP A 123 8.63 7.37 7.91
N ARG A 124 8.41 6.05 8.05
CA ARG A 124 8.75 5.30 9.28
C ARG A 124 10.24 5.25 9.56
N VAL A 125 11.07 5.06 8.53
CA VAL A 125 12.54 5.11 8.67
C VAL A 125 12.99 6.51 9.08
N ALA A 126 12.44 7.56 8.47
CA ALA A 126 12.80 8.95 8.77
C ALA A 126 12.44 9.35 10.21
N VAL A 127 11.28 8.93 10.71
CA VAL A 127 10.86 9.13 12.11
C VAL A 127 11.86 8.51 13.09
N MET A 128 12.34 7.30 12.81
CA MET A 128 13.29 6.60 13.67
C MET A 128 14.71 7.18 13.60
N ALA A 129 15.12 7.65 12.42
CA ALA A 129 16.46 8.22 12.23
C ALA A 129 16.64 9.59 12.89
N ILE A 130 15.61 10.47 12.88
CA ILE A 130 15.73 11.86 13.34
C ILE A 130 14.47 12.30 14.13
N PRO A 131 14.21 11.75 15.33
CA PRO A 131 12.94 11.94 16.03
C PRO A 131 12.63 13.40 16.41
N VAL A 132 13.63 14.15 16.90
CA VAL A 132 13.42 15.51 17.45
C VAL A 132 13.02 16.51 16.38
N LYS A 133 13.66 16.48 15.21
CA LYS A 133 13.39 17.43 14.12
C LYS A 133 12.20 17.01 13.25
N TYR A 134 11.78 15.74 13.33
CA TYR A 134 10.70 15.21 12.48
C TYR A 134 9.36 15.88 12.77
N SER A 135 8.96 15.93 14.05
CA SER A 135 7.68 16.50 14.48
C SER A 135 7.59 18.00 14.21
N GLN A 136 8.71 18.72 14.31
CA GLN A 136 8.74 20.17 14.10
C GLN A 136 8.64 20.56 12.62
N ARG A 137 9.17 19.74 11.72
CA ARG A 137 9.26 20.06 10.27
C ARG A 137 8.08 19.57 9.43
N ALA A 138 7.07 18.96 10.05
CA ALA A 138 5.90 18.39 9.36
C ALA A 138 6.27 17.51 8.15
N ILE A 139 7.35 16.74 8.25
CA ILE A 139 7.92 15.97 7.12
C ILE A 139 6.90 14.97 6.56
N SER A 140 6.08 14.36 7.43
CA SER A 140 5.03 13.42 7.02
C SER A 140 3.98 14.04 6.08
N GLN A 141 3.62 15.31 6.29
CA GLN A 141 2.67 16.02 5.43
C GLN A 141 3.28 16.33 4.05
N LYS A 142 4.58 16.66 4.01
CA LYS A 142 5.29 16.89 2.74
C LYS A 142 5.42 15.60 1.93
N LEU A 143 5.72 14.48 2.59
CA LEU A 143 5.72 13.15 1.98
C LEU A 143 4.33 12.75 1.48
N ALA A 144 3.28 13.01 2.28
CA ALA A 144 1.90 12.81 1.87
C ALA A 144 1.54 13.59 0.61
N LEU A 145 1.90 14.89 0.55
CA LEU A 145 1.69 15.72 -0.63
C LEU A 145 2.46 15.17 -1.84
N LEU A 146 3.73 14.80 -1.65
CA LEU A 146 4.54 14.21 -2.71
C LEU A 146 3.90 12.91 -3.24
N ALA A 147 3.45 12.02 -2.35
CA ALA A 147 2.76 10.79 -2.73
C ALA A 147 1.51 11.08 -3.56
N THR A 148 0.67 12.04 -3.14
CA THR A 148 -0.51 12.43 -3.89
C THR A 148 -0.17 12.99 -5.27
N LEU A 149 0.87 13.82 -5.39
CA LEU A 149 1.29 14.41 -6.66
C LEU A 149 1.85 13.36 -7.61
N VAL A 150 2.67 12.43 -7.11
CA VAL A 150 3.22 11.32 -7.91
C VAL A 150 2.10 10.42 -8.41
N ASN A 151 1.17 10.00 -7.53
CA ASN A 151 0.03 9.19 -7.95
C ASN A 151 -0.84 9.92 -8.97
N GLN A 152 -1.14 11.20 -8.73
CA GLN A 152 -1.94 12.01 -9.66
C GLN A 152 -1.26 12.12 -11.03
N ALA A 153 0.05 12.36 -11.06
CA ALA A 153 0.82 12.42 -12.29
C ALA A 153 0.81 11.08 -13.04
N ILE A 154 0.98 9.97 -12.32
CA ILE A 154 0.91 8.61 -12.85
C ILE A 154 -0.48 8.34 -13.46
N PHE A 155 -1.57 8.56 -12.72
CA PHE A 155 -2.93 8.36 -13.24
C PHE A 155 -3.23 9.26 -14.44
N THR A 156 -2.84 10.54 -14.37
CA THR A 156 -3.08 11.51 -15.45
C THR A 156 -2.36 11.07 -16.72
N LEU A 157 -1.06 10.75 -16.63
CA LEU A 157 -0.26 10.32 -17.78
C LEU A 157 -0.85 9.06 -18.43
N PHE A 158 -1.24 8.06 -17.65
CA PHE A 158 -1.78 6.80 -18.17
C PHE A 158 -3.17 6.96 -18.75
N TYR A 159 -4.08 7.66 -18.08
CA TYR A 159 -5.42 7.87 -18.64
C TYR A 159 -5.39 8.78 -19.86
N THR A 160 -4.56 9.82 -19.88
CA THR A 160 -4.34 10.59 -21.11
C THR A 160 -3.83 9.68 -22.24
N LEU A 161 -2.90 8.76 -21.97
CA LEU A 161 -2.43 7.80 -22.98
C LEU A 161 -3.56 6.92 -23.50
N VAL A 162 -4.40 6.38 -22.62
CA VAL A 162 -5.56 5.52 -22.97
C VAL A 162 -6.60 6.28 -23.80
N PHE A 163 -6.94 7.50 -23.43
CA PHE A 163 -7.98 8.27 -24.13
C PHE A 163 -7.49 8.89 -25.45
N THR A 164 -6.19 9.18 -25.57
CA THR A 164 -5.60 9.76 -26.80
C THR A 164 -5.19 8.70 -27.82
N ASN A 165 -4.80 7.50 -27.38
CA ASN A 165 -4.35 6.43 -28.28
C ASN A 165 -5.44 5.37 -28.44
N ALA A 166 -5.94 5.19 -29.65
CA ALA A 166 -6.87 4.09 -29.97
C ALA A 166 -6.18 2.71 -30.03
N ASN A 167 -4.83 2.65 -29.97
CA ASN A 167 -4.08 1.42 -30.15
C ASN A 167 -3.96 0.65 -28.83
N PHE A 168 -4.84 -0.34 -28.63
CA PHE A 168 -4.82 -1.27 -27.48
C PHE A 168 -3.43 -1.86 -27.21
N PHE A 169 -2.68 -2.23 -28.26
CA PHE A 169 -1.35 -2.82 -28.11
C PHE A 169 -0.33 -1.86 -27.46
N ALA A 170 -0.39 -0.57 -27.78
CA ALA A 170 0.49 0.43 -27.19
C ALA A 170 0.19 0.60 -25.69
N VAL A 171 -1.10 0.60 -25.35
CA VAL A 171 -1.57 0.67 -23.95
C VAL A 171 -1.16 -0.58 -23.17
N ALA A 172 -1.34 -1.78 -23.73
CA ALA A 172 -0.93 -3.04 -23.10
C ALA A 172 0.60 -3.11 -22.89
N LYS A 173 1.39 -2.62 -23.86
CA LYS A 173 2.85 -2.52 -23.72
C LYS A 173 3.24 -1.54 -22.62
N ALA A 174 2.58 -0.39 -22.53
CA ALA A 174 2.80 0.57 -21.46
C ALA A 174 2.45 -0.01 -20.09
N ALA A 175 1.33 -0.72 -19.97
CA ALA A 175 0.91 -1.41 -18.74
C ALA A 175 1.93 -2.48 -18.30
N ARG A 176 2.53 -3.22 -19.25
CA ARG A 176 3.61 -4.16 -18.94
C ARG A 176 4.84 -3.45 -18.34
N ASN A 177 5.20 -2.28 -18.86
CA ASN A 177 6.31 -1.50 -18.32
C ASN A 177 6.03 -1.00 -16.89
N VAL A 178 4.78 -0.61 -16.62
CA VAL A 178 4.31 -0.21 -15.28
C VAL A 178 4.47 -1.34 -14.27
N ARG A 179 4.23 -2.58 -14.68
CA ARG A 179 4.40 -3.75 -13.82
C ARG A 179 5.84 -3.93 -13.34
N TYR A 180 6.83 -3.58 -14.15
CA TYR A 180 8.23 -3.57 -13.70
C TYR A 180 8.50 -2.48 -12.66
N LEU A 181 7.89 -1.30 -12.83
CA LEU A 181 7.98 -0.22 -11.86
C LEU A 181 7.38 -0.65 -10.51
N PHE A 182 6.24 -1.36 -10.53
CA PHE A 182 5.65 -1.96 -9.34
C PHE A 182 6.59 -2.96 -8.64
N CYS A 183 7.23 -3.87 -9.39
CA CYS A 183 8.20 -4.80 -8.82
C CYS A 183 9.38 -4.06 -8.16
N ALA A 184 9.88 -3.00 -8.80
CA ALA A 184 10.96 -2.19 -8.26
C ALA A 184 10.54 -1.44 -6.98
N THR A 185 9.34 -0.85 -6.94
CA THR A 185 8.84 -0.16 -5.74
C THR A 185 8.62 -1.11 -4.58
N LEU A 186 8.09 -2.32 -4.82
CA LEU A 186 7.97 -3.37 -3.81
C LEU A 186 9.33 -3.83 -3.27
N LEU A 187 10.31 -4.05 -4.14
CA LEU A 187 11.66 -4.44 -3.71
C LEU A 187 12.27 -3.37 -2.80
N MET A 188 12.16 -2.10 -3.19
CA MET A 188 12.63 -0.97 -2.40
C MET A 188 11.89 -0.82 -1.08
N GLU A 189 10.58 -1.08 -1.06
CA GLU A 189 9.75 -1.10 0.15
C GLU A 189 10.24 -2.17 1.15
N VAL A 190 10.52 -3.39 0.67
CA VAL A 190 11.07 -4.48 1.51
C VAL A 190 12.44 -4.11 2.08
N VAL A 191 13.31 -3.48 1.28
CA VAL A 191 14.61 -2.99 1.75
C VAL A 191 14.44 -1.94 2.85
N LEU A 192 13.52 -0.98 2.68
CA LEU A 192 13.23 0.04 3.69
C LEU A 192 12.67 -0.57 4.98
N TYR A 193 11.77 -1.55 4.90
CA TYR A 193 11.27 -2.24 6.09
C TYR A 193 12.37 -3.03 6.81
N THR A 194 13.29 -3.63 6.07
CA THR A 194 14.45 -4.31 6.66
C THR A 194 15.32 -3.30 7.42
N ILE A 195 15.61 -2.14 6.82
CA ILE A 195 16.34 -1.05 7.48
C ILE A 195 15.58 -0.57 8.73
N PHE A 196 14.27 -0.37 8.63
CA PHE A 196 13.41 0.03 9.75
C PHE A 196 13.52 -0.96 10.91
N LEU A 197 13.42 -2.27 10.66
CA LEU A 197 13.52 -3.30 11.68
C LEU A 197 14.88 -3.30 12.37
N VAL A 198 15.97 -3.12 11.61
CA VAL A 198 17.33 -3.01 12.17
C VAL A 198 17.44 -1.77 13.06
N GLN A 199 16.97 -0.61 12.60
CA GLN A 199 16.98 0.63 13.38
C GLN A 199 16.13 0.49 14.66
N PHE A 200 14.93 -0.08 14.54
CA PHE A 200 14.04 -0.31 15.67
C PHE A 200 14.64 -1.24 16.71
N ARG A 201 15.29 -2.34 16.28
CA ARG A 201 16.01 -3.25 17.17
C ARG A 201 17.13 -2.53 17.92
N ASN A 202 17.92 -1.71 17.24
CA ASN A 202 19.00 -0.95 17.84
C ASN A 202 18.46 0.11 18.83
N PHE A 203 17.36 0.77 18.49
CA PHE A 203 16.67 1.72 19.36
C PHE A 203 16.19 1.04 20.66
N ARG A 204 15.51 -0.11 20.56
CA ARG A 204 15.06 -0.89 21.73
C ARG A 204 16.23 -1.34 22.62
N LYS A 205 17.35 -1.78 22.03
CA LYS A 205 18.55 -2.16 22.77
C LYS A 205 19.14 -0.99 23.57
N ARG A 206 19.15 0.22 23.01
CA ARG A 206 19.60 1.43 23.72
C ARG A 206 18.68 1.79 24.89
N LEU A 207 17.36 1.68 24.68
CA LEU A 207 16.38 1.94 25.74
C LEU A 207 16.55 1.00 26.93
N SER A 208 16.76 -0.29 26.67
CA SER A 208 16.98 -1.30 27.73
C SER A 208 18.27 -1.07 28.51
N LYS A 209 19.33 -0.56 27.87
CA LYS A 209 20.60 -0.24 28.56
C LYS A 209 20.48 1.03 29.40
N GLY A 210 19.77 2.05 28.92
CA GLY A 210 19.55 3.29 29.67
C GLY A 210 18.79 3.09 30.98
N ALA A 211 17.76 2.23 30.97
CA ALA A 211 16.94 1.94 32.15
C ALA A 211 17.69 1.19 33.28
N GLY A 212 18.73 0.42 32.95
CA GLY A 212 19.53 -0.33 33.93
C GLY A 212 20.57 0.52 34.68
N THR A 213 21.03 1.61 34.08
CA THR A 213 22.07 2.45 34.69
C THR A 213 21.50 3.40 35.75
N GLU A 214 20.27 3.90 35.56
CA GLU A 214 19.61 4.77 36.55
C GLU A 214 19.25 4.00 37.84
N SER A 215 18.82 2.75 37.73
CA SER A 215 18.49 1.91 38.89
C SER A 215 19.74 1.51 39.71
N SER A 216 20.91 1.40 39.07
CA SER A 216 22.18 1.11 39.73
C SER A 216 22.76 2.32 40.46
N SER A 217 22.65 3.53 39.88
CA SER A 217 23.07 4.77 40.54
C SER A 217 22.15 5.16 41.69
N GLN A 218 20.84 4.96 41.56
CA GLN A 218 19.87 5.28 42.62
C GLN A 218 19.93 4.30 43.80
N ALA A 219 20.33 3.04 43.57
CA ALA A 219 20.61 2.07 44.62
C ALA A 219 21.88 2.44 45.42
N ARG A 220 22.94 2.91 44.74
CA ARG A 220 24.18 3.35 45.39
C ARG A 220 23.99 4.61 46.25
N ASP A 221 23.15 5.55 45.79
CA ASP A 221 22.88 6.78 46.54
C ASP A 221 22.01 6.55 47.79
N ARG A 222 21.12 5.54 47.76
CA ARG A 222 20.35 5.12 48.95
C ARG A 222 21.20 4.45 50.02
N ASP A 223 22.29 3.78 49.64
CA ASP A 223 23.21 3.19 50.62
C ASP A 223 24.14 4.25 51.24
N SER A 224 24.63 5.21 50.46
CA SER A 224 25.42 6.34 50.98
C SER A 224 24.65 7.20 51.98
N SER A 225 23.35 7.41 51.76
CA SER A 225 22.50 8.19 52.67
C SER A 225 22.09 7.43 53.95
N ARG A 226 22.23 6.09 54.00
CA ARG A 226 22.07 5.31 55.24
C ARG A 226 23.29 5.35 56.16
N ILE A 227 24.49 5.53 55.60
CA ILE A 227 25.73 5.59 56.39
C ILE A 227 25.83 6.92 57.15
N ILE A 228 25.36 8.03 56.57
CA ILE A 228 25.46 9.37 57.19
C ILE A 228 24.49 9.55 58.37
N ARG A 229 23.38 8.80 58.45
CA ARG A 229 22.45 8.88 59.60
C ARG A 229 22.92 8.14 60.87
N ARG A 230 24.06 7.43 60.84
CA ARG A 230 24.58 6.72 62.02
C ARG A 230 25.69 7.46 62.78
N SER A 231 26.07 8.67 62.36
CA SER A 231 27.23 9.38 62.92
C SER A 231 26.89 10.70 63.64
N ILE A 232 25.67 10.86 64.18
CA ILE A 232 25.36 11.95 65.11
C ILE A 232 25.20 11.35 66.51
N PRO A 233 26.27 11.27 67.31
CA PRO A 233 26.18 11.10 68.74
C PRO A 233 25.85 12.45 69.41
N GLY A 234 24.82 12.43 70.26
CA GLY A 234 24.65 13.31 71.43
C GLY A 234 24.42 14.79 71.15
#